data_AF-A0A9D6KUV5-F1
#
_entry.id   AF-A0A9D6KUV5-F1
#
_cell.length_a   1.000
_cell.length_b   1.000
_cell.length_c   1.000
_cell.angle_alpha   90.00
_cell.angle_beta   90.00
_cell.angle_gamma   90.00
#
_symmetry.space_group_name_H-M   'P 1'
#
loop_
_entity.id
_entity.type
_entity.pdbx_description
1 polymer ?
#
loop_
_entity_poly.entity_id
_entity_poly.type
_entity_poly.pdbx_seq_one_letter_code
_entity_poly.pdbx_strand_id
1 'polypeptide(L)'
;MRSPSSNFDLRTALSDEVRGALAELEHNNGSGKAIHACRVRLKRARSLARVGYAFAPGLSAVFNDSARGIMRSLAEARNLAALAKAARMLAKRSKRRAAESLKAASRALEEAREQAAAVDLEAVNAGLRDLLALAQVWPEPSARQVKRGARRVARRARK
;
A
#
# COMPACT_ATOMS: atom_id res chain seq x y z
N MET A 1 9.76 30.07 27.86
CA MET A 1 8.78 29.08 27.33
C MET A 1 9.43 28.33 26.18
N ARG A 2 9.49 27.00 26.19
CA ARG A 2 9.91 26.23 25.01
C ARG A 2 8.75 26.24 24.01
N SER A 3 9.00 26.64 22.78
CA SER A 3 8.02 26.59 21.69
C SER A 3 7.41 25.19 21.63
N PRO A 4 6.08 25.03 21.46
CA PRO A 4 5.49 23.72 21.29
C PRO A 4 6.15 23.07 20.08
N SER A 5 6.89 21.98 20.31
CA SER A 5 7.40 21.16 19.21
C SER A 5 6.20 20.75 18.37
N SER A 6 6.24 20.95 17.05
CA SER A 6 5.15 20.49 16.18
C SER A 6 4.87 19.02 16.48
N ASN A 7 3.70 18.74 17.03
CA ASN A 7 3.30 17.37 17.32
C ASN A 7 3.01 16.71 15.97
N PHE A 8 3.68 15.59 15.71
CA PHE A 8 3.38 14.78 14.54
C PHE A 8 1.95 14.25 14.66
N ASP A 9 1.08 14.71 13.76
CA ASP A 9 -0.30 14.26 13.70
C ASP A 9 -0.40 12.95 12.91
N LEU A 10 -0.47 11.84 13.66
CA LEU A 10 -0.64 10.51 13.08
C LEU A 10 -1.98 10.36 12.36
N ARG A 11 -3.05 10.97 12.86
CA ARG A 11 -4.41 10.83 12.31
C ARG A 11 -4.45 11.43 10.91
N THR A 12 -3.94 12.64 10.76
CA THR A 12 -3.86 13.32 9.46
C THR A 12 -2.96 12.54 8.50
N ALA A 13 -1.75 12.14 8.94
CA ALA A 13 -0.83 11.38 8.10
C ALA A 13 -1.40 10.02 7.63
N LEU A 14 -2.14 9.30 8.49
CA LEU A 14 -2.83 8.06 8.12
C LEU A 14 -3.95 8.34 7.11
N SER A 15 -4.78 9.33 7.39
CA SER A 15 -5.92 9.69 6.55
C SER A 15 -5.45 10.08 5.15
N ASP A 16 -4.36 10.83 5.03
CA ASP A 16 -3.82 11.27 3.75
C ASP A 16 -3.24 10.12 2.92
N GLU A 17 -2.57 9.15 3.55
CA GLU A 17 -2.12 7.95 2.84
C GLU A 17 -3.30 7.11 2.34
N VAL A 18 -4.39 6.98 3.12
CA VAL A 18 -5.58 6.23 2.71
C VAL A 18 -6.37 6.97 1.63
N ARG A 19 -6.59 8.28 1.76
CA ARG A 19 -7.20 9.12 0.71
C ARG A 19 -6.40 9.07 -0.58
N GLY A 20 -5.07 9.14 -0.47
CA GLY A 20 -4.20 8.98 -1.61
C GLY A 20 -4.39 7.61 -2.27
N ALA A 21 -4.52 6.53 -1.49
CA ALA A 21 -4.73 5.19 -2.02
C ALA A 21 -6.07 5.05 -2.78
N LEU A 22 -7.14 5.66 -2.27
CA LEU A 22 -8.43 5.79 -2.96
C LEU A 22 -8.26 6.54 -4.29
N ALA A 23 -7.63 7.72 -4.25
CA ALA A 23 -7.41 8.53 -5.43
C ALA A 23 -6.62 7.79 -6.52
N GLU A 24 -5.58 7.02 -6.16
CA GLU A 24 -4.82 6.24 -7.15
C GLU A 24 -5.73 5.28 -7.92
N LEU A 25 -6.68 4.61 -7.24
CA LEU A 25 -7.58 3.63 -7.86
C LEU A 25 -8.70 4.29 -8.66
N GLU A 26 -9.32 5.34 -8.13
CA GLU A 26 -10.43 6.06 -8.76
C GLU A 26 -9.99 6.76 -10.06
N HIS A 27 -8.81 7.38 -10.11
CA HIS A 27 -8.38 8.16 -11.28
C HIS A 27 -7.84 7.29 -12.43
N ASN A 28 -7.49 6.03 -12.17
CA ASN A 28 -6.74 5.20 -13.12
C ASN A 28 -7.43 3.85 -13.40
N ASN A 29 -8.71 3.70 -13.06
CA ASN A 29 -9.55 2.53 -13.31
C ASN A 29 -8.84 1.19 -12.99
N GLY A 30 -8.12 1.13 -11.87
CA GLY A 30 -7.41 -0.11 -11.48
C GLY A 30 -6.27 -0.55 -12.40
N SER A 31 -5.66 0.36 -13.18
CA SER A 31 -4.48 0.01 -13.97
C SER A 31 -3.35 -0.60 -13.11
N GLY A 32 -2.46 -1.39 -13.70
CA GLY A 32 -1.37 -2.02 -12.94
C GLY A 32 -0.46 -1.01 -12.20
N LYS A 33 -0.33 0.22 -12.74
CA LYS A 33 0.36 1.34 -12.07
C LYS A 33 -0.44 1.84 -10.86
N ALA A 34 -1.75 2.03 -11.01
CA ALA A 34 -2.66 2.44 -9.95
C ALA A 34 -2.65 1.45 -8.78
N ILE A 35 -2.80 0.15 -9.09
CA ILE A 35 -2.72 -0.93 -8.10
C ILE A 35 -1.38 -0.89 -7.37
N HIS A 36 -0.28 -0.66 -8.09
CA HIS A 36 1.03 -0.54 -7.47
C HIS A 36 1.12 0.67 -6.52
N ALA A 37 0.66 1.84 -6.96
CA ALA A 37 0.70 3.08 -6.18
C ALA A 37 -0.19 2.99 -4.94
N CYS A 38 -1.42 2.49 -5.08
CA CYS A 38 -2.33 2.21 -3.97
C CYS A 38 -1.67 1.30 -2.92
N ARG A 39 -1.05 0.18 -3.36
CA ARG A 39 -0.32 -0.72 -2.44
C ARG A 39 0.86 -0.05 -1.74
N VAL A 40 1.56 0.86 -2.40
CA VAL A 40 2.67 1.62 -1.78
C VAL A 40 2.13 2.52 -0.66
N ARG A 41 1.04 3.25 -0.92
CA ARG A 41 0.38 4.08 0.09
C ARG A 41 -0.13 3.25 1.28
N LEU A 42 -0.78 2.11 1.02
CA LEU A 42 -1.17 1.17 2.08
C LEU A 42 0.03 0.64 2.90
N LYS A 43 1.19 0.40 2.28
CA LYS A 43 2.42 0.03 3.02
C LYS A 43 2.90 1.15 3.94
N ARG A 44 2.79 2.41 3.51
CA ARG A 44 3.12 3.59 4.32
C ARG A 44 2.13 3.76 5.46
N ALA A 45 0.83 3.72 5.17
CA ALA A 45 -0.24 3.75 6.16
C ALA A 45 -0.06 2.66 7.23
N ARG A 46 0.28 1.43 6.85
CA ARG A 46 0.59 0.34 7.79
C ARG A 46 1.81 0.65 8.67
N SER A 47 2.85 1.26 8.09
CA SER A 47 4.03 1.69 8.84
C SER A 47 3.67 2.76 9.88
N LEU A 48 2.83 3.72 9.52
CA LEU A 48 2.26 4.73 10.42
C LEU A 48 1.39 4.08 11.51
N ALA A 49 0.48 3.19 11.16
CA ALA A 49 -0.36 2.48 12.13
C ALA A 49 0.48 1.69 13.14
N ARG A 50 1.61 1.11 12.73
CA ARG A 50 2.56 0.44 13.65
C ARG A 50 3.23 1.40 14.63
N VAL A 51 3.46 2.66 14.25
CA VAL A 51 3.87 3.71 15.21
C VAL A 51 2.75 3.93 16.22
N GLY A 52 1.50 4.04 15.74
CA GLY A 52 0.28 4.17 16.53
C GLY A 52 0.05 3.09 17.59
N TYR A 53 0.62 1.89 17.41
CA TYR A 53 0.52 0.78 18.36
C TYR A 53 0.93 1.16 19.79
N ALA A 54 1.85 2.12 19.97
CA ALA A 54 2.32 2.53 21.29
C ALA A 54 1.24 3.18 22.18
N PHE A 55 0.12 3.60 21.60
CA PHE A 55 -0.95 4.31 22.31
C PHE A 55 -2.37 3.91 21.88
N ALA A 56 -2.52 3.17 20.78
CA ALA A 56 -3.77 2.57 20.34
C ALA A 56 -3.52 1.15 19.77
N PRO A 57 -3.13 0.16 20.60
CA PRO A 57 -2.71 -1.15 20.13
C PRO A 57 -3.82 -1.93 19.42
N GLY A 58 -5.06 -1.89 19.92
CA GLY A 58 -6.22 -2.55 19.31
C GLY A 58 -6.53 -1.98 17.92
N LEU A 59 -6.67 -0.64 17.83
CA LEU A 59 -6.92 0.04 16.56
C LEU A 59 -5.79 -0.18 15.54
N SER A 60 -4.53 -0.16 16.01
CA SER A 60 -3.36 -0.47 15.20
C SER A 60 -3.40 -1.88 14.63
N ALA A 61 -3.85 -2.87 15.40
CA ALA A 61 -3.97 -4.25 14.95
C ALA A 61 -5.03 -4.38 13.85
N VAL A 62 -6.26 -3.93 14.15
CA VAL A 62 -7.41 -3.99 13.21
C VAL A 62 -7.06 -3.31 11.89
N PHE A 63 -6.54 -2.08 11.94
CA PHE A 63 -6.14 -1.37 10.72
C PHE A 63 -5.06 -2.09 9.92
N ASN A 64 -4.04 -2.64 10.60
CA ASN A 64 -2.99 -3.37 9.91
C ASN A 64 -3.52 -4.62 9.21
N ASP A 65 -4.46 -5.33 9.83
CA ASP A 65 -5.03 -6.56 9.27
C ASP A 65 -6.00 -6.26 8.13
N SER A 66 -6.86 -5.23 8.27
CA SER A 66 -7.71 -4.73 7.18
C SER A 66 -6.88 -4.28 5.98
N ALA A 67 -5.83 -3.48 6.20
CA ALA A 67 -4.93 -3.04 5.14
C ALA A 67 -4.17 -4.22 4.50
N ARG A 68 -3.83 -5.27 5.26
CA ARG A 68 -3.27 -6.50 4.68
C ARG A 68 -4.29 -7.26 3.84
N GLY A 69 -5.55 -7.30 4.26
CA GLY A 69 -6.65 -7.92 3.51
C GLY A 69 -6.80 -7.31 2.13
N ILE A 70 -6.91 -5.99 2.04
CA ILE A 70 -7.00 -5.24 0.77
C ILE A 70 -5.72 -5.44 -0.06
N MET A 71 -4.55 -5.46 0.57
CA MET A 71 -3.33 -5.80 -0.15
C MET A 71 -3.32 -7.25 -0.65
N ARG A 72 -4.03 -8.20 -0.05
CA ARG A 72 -4.10 -9.56 -0.59
C ARG A 72 -5.00 -9.63 -1.81
N SER A 73 -6.15 -8.96 -1.80
CA SER A 73 -7.03 -8.89 -2.98
C SER A 73 -6.35 -8.23 -4.18
N LEU A 74 -5.46 -7.26 -3.94
CA LEU A 74 -4.67 -6.61 -4.99
C LEU A 74 -3.39 -7.37 -5.41
N ALA A 75 -3.08 -8.52 -4.81
CA ALA A 75 -1.77 -9.15 -4.95
C ALA A 75 -1.55 -9.76 -6.33
N GLU A 76 -2.53 -10.51 -6.84
CA GLU A 76 -2.42 -11.22 -8.11
C GLU A 76 -2.25 -10.27 -9.29
N ALA A 77 -3.17 -9.32 -9.45
CA ALA A 77 -3.09 -8.29 -10.48
C ALA A 77 -1.78 -7.50 -10.43
N ARG A 78 -1.25 -7.23 -9.23
CA ARG A 78 0.06 -6.60 -9.08
C ARG A 78 1.22 -7.52 -9.45
N ASN A 79 1.16 -8.81 -9.15
CA ASN A 79 2.22 -9.75 -9.47
C ASN A 79 2.33 -9.94 -10.98
N LEU A 80 1.20 -10.16 -11.67
CA LEU A 80 1.14 -10.25 -13.13
C LEU A 80 1.70 -9.00 -13.80
N ALA A 81 1.27 -7.81 -13.35
CA ALA A 81 1.80 -6.54 -13.88
C ALA A 81 3.32 -6.37 -13.65
N ALA A 82 3.87 -6.85 -12.52
CA ALA A 82 5.32 -6.83 -12.31
C ALA A 82 6.06 -7.78 -13.22
N LEU A 83 5.57 -9.01 -13.35
CA LEU A 83 6.21 -10.03 -14.18
C LEU A 83 6.23 -9.59 -15.64
N ALA A 84 5.12 -9.03 -16.14
CA ALA A 84 5.06 -8.46 -17.48
C ALA A 84 6.07 -7.33 -17.66
N LYS A 85 6.19 -6.41 -16.69
CA LYS A 85 7.18 -5.34 -16.72
C LYS A 85 8.62 -5.88 -16.67
N ALA A 86 8.89 -6.86 -15.82
CA ALA A 86 10.21 -7.48 -15.68
C ALA A 86 10.63 -8.18 -16.96
N ALA A 87 9.71 -8.96 -17.58
CA ALA A 87 9.93 -9.60 -18.87
C ALA A 87 10.26 -8.56 -19.97
N ARG A 88 9.51 -7.45 -20.04
CA ARG A 88 9.81 -6.33 -20.96
C ARG A 88 11.18 -5.71 -20.71
N MET A 89 11.57 -5.49 -19.46
CA MET A 89 12.87 -4.93 -19.12
C MET A 89 14.02 -5.89 -19.47
N LEU A 90 13.83 -7.19 -19.23
CA LEU A 90 14.82 -8.21 -19.56
C LEU A 90 14.96 -8.40 -21.07
N ALA A 91 13.85 -8.33 -21.82
CA ALA A 91 13.86 -8.41 -23.28
C ALA A 91 14.75 -7.34 -23.92
N LYS A 92 14.76 -6.11 -23.36
CA LYS A 92 15.62 -5.01 -23.82
C LYS A 92 17.13 -5.30 -23.68
N ARG A 93 17.51 -6.25 -22.83
CA ARG A 93 18.90 -6.61 -22.52
C ARG A 93 19.30 -7.98 -23.07
N SER A 94 18.40 -8.64 -23.81
CA SER A 94 18.55 -10.03 -24.23
C SER A 94 18.84 -10.16 -25.72
N LYS A 95 19.45 -11.29 -26.12
CA LYS A 95 19.64 -11.66 -27.53
C LYS A 95 18.29 -11.87 -28.23
N ARG A 96 18.23 -11.69 -29.56
CA ARG A 96 17.00 -11.66 -30.37
C ARG A 96 15.96 -12.74 -30.01
N ARG A 97 16.33 -14.02 -30.04
CA ARG A 97 15.41 -15.14 -29.73
C ARG A 97 14.85 -15.10 -28.31
N ALA A 98 15.68 -14.75 -27.33
CA ALA A 98 15.26 -14.58 -25.94
C ALA A 98 14.37 -13.33 -25.77
N ALA A 99 14.70 -12.24 -26.46
CA ALA A 99 13.91 -11.02 -26.44
C ALA A 99 12.51 -11.22 -27.03
N GLU A 100 12.37 -11.98 -28.13
CA GLU A 100 11.07 -12.36 -28.71
C GLU A 100 10.24 -13.18 -27.72
N SER A 101 10.84 -14.20 -27.11
CA SER A 101 10.18 -15.05 -26.10
C SER A 101 9.71 -14.25 -24.88
N LEU A 102 10.54 -13.34 -24.37
CA LEU A 102 10.21 -12.47 -23.23
C LEU A 102 9.11 -11.46 -23.58
N LYS A 103 9.07 -10.94 -24.81
CA LYS A 103 7.99 -10.07 -25.28
C LYS A 103 6.67 -10.83 -25.42
N ALA A 104 6.71 -12.09 -25.84
CA ALA A 104 5.52 -12.95 -25.88
C ALA A 104 5.01 -13.24 -24.46
N ALA A 105 5.91 -13.63 -23.54
CA ALA A 105 5.57 -13.85 -22.14
C ALA A 105 4.96 -12.60 -21.48
N SER A 106 5.50 -11.40 -21.77
CA SER A 106 4.93 -10.17 -21.22
C SER A 106 3.51 -9.89 -21.70
N ARG A 107 3.17 -10.25 -22.94
CA ARG A 107 1.81 -10.10 -23.49
C ARG A 107 0.84 -11.08 -22.84
N ALA A 108 1.23 -12.35 -22.75
CA ALA A 108 0.43 -13.38 -22.08
C ALA A 108 0.13 -13.02 -20.62
N LEU A 109 1.10 -12.42 -19.91
CA LEU A 109 0.91 -11.97 -18.52
C LEU A 109 -0.01 -10.74 -18.41
N GLU A 110 -0.04 -9.87 -19.42
CA GLU A 110 -0.97 -8.73 -19.45
C GLU A 110 -2.40 -9.18 -19.75
N GLU A 111 -2.55 -10.11 -20.69
CA GLU A 111 -3.83 -10.77 -20.99
C GLU A 111 -4.36 -11.56 -19.78
N ALA A 112 -3.50 -12.36 -19.13
CA ALA A 112 -3.87 -13.05 -17.90
C ALA A 112 -4.29 -12.09 -16.78
N ARG A 113 -3.72 -10.87 -16.73
CA ARG A 113 -4.13 -9.84 -15.76
C ARG A 113 -5.50 -9.26 -16.08
N GLU A 114 -5.85 -9.15 -17.36
CA GLU A 114 -7.16 -8.68 -17.81
C GLU A 114 -8.24 -9.74 -17.63
N GLN A 115 -7.87 -11.02 -17.75
CA GLN A 115 -8.76 -12.17 -17.56
C GLN A 115 -8.89 -12.62 -16.09
N ALA A 116 -7.83 -12.48 -15.29
CA ALA A 116 -7.89 -12.76 -13.85
C ALA A 116 -9.03 -11.93 -13.27
N ALA A 117 -9.99 -12.61 -12.62
CA ALA A 117 -11.24 -12.07 -12.11
C ALA A 117 -11.06 -10.59 -11.79
N ALA A 118 -11.68 -9.73 -12.61
CA ALA A 118 -11.48 -8.29 -12.57
C ALA A 118 -11.45 -7.90 -11.10
N VAL A 119 -10.29 -7.43 -10.62
CA VAL A 119 -10.10 -7.05 -9.22
C VAL A 119 -11.39 -6.38 -8.80
N ASP A 120 -12.04 -6.89 -7.75
CA ASP A 120 -13.27 -6.30 -7.27
C ASP A 120 -12.95 -4.92 -6.69
N LEU A 121 -12.87 -3.94 -7.59
CA LEU A 121 -12.47 -2.58 -7.29
C LEU A 121 -13.52 -1.93 -6.40
N GLU A 122 -14.76 -2.37 -6.49
CA GLU A 122 -15.84 -1.93 -5.61
C GLU A 122 -15.58 -2.39 -4.18
N ALA A 123 -15.33 -3.69 -3.96
CA ALA A 123 -14.98 -4.21 -2.64
C ALA A 123 -13.67 -3.61 -2.10
N VAL A 124 -12.67 -3.40 -2.96
CA VAL A 124 -11.42 -2.72 -2.59
C VAL A 124 -11.68 -1.27 -2.17
N ASN A 125 -12.50 -0.53 -2.92
CA ASN A 125 -12.84 0.86 -2.59
C ASN A 125 -13.66 0.94 -1.30
N ALA A 126 -14.63 0.03 -1.09
CA ALA A 126 -15.36 -0.08 0.17
C ALA A 126 -14.40 -0.31 1.34
N GLY A 127 -13.51 -1.30 1.24
CA GLY A 127 -12.51 -1.57 2.28
C GLY A 127 -11.54 -0.40 2.53
N LEU A 128 -11.20 0.37 1.50
CA LEU A 128 -10.39 1.59 1.65
C LEU A 128 -11.15 2.70 2.36
N ARG A 129 -12.47 2.85 2.14
CA ARG A 129 -13.32 3.79 2.87
C ARG A 129 -13.47 3.38 4.34
N ASP A 130 -13.60 2.09 4.62
CA ASP A 130 -13.59 1.57 6.00
C ASP A 130 -12.25 1.85 6.69
N LEU A 131 -11.13 1.66 5.98
CA LEU A 131 -9.81 2.05 6.50
C LEU A 131 -9.70 3.55 6.77
N LEU A 132 -10.33 4.39 5.94
CA LEU A 132 -10.33 5.83 6.15
C LEU A 132 -11.13 6.20 7.41
N ALA A 133 -12.27 5.57 7.62
CA ALA A 133 -13.05 5.73 8.85
C ALA A 133 -12.22 5.31 10.08
N LEU A 134 -11.52 4.17 10.00
CA LEU A 134 -10.60 3.74 11.05
C LEU A 134 -9.46 4.76 11.26
N ALA A 135 -8.90 5.34 10.20
CA ALA A 135 -7.86 6.37 10.30
C ALA A 135 -8.33 7.61 11.05
N GLN A 136 -9.59 8.01 10.89
CA GLN A 136 -10.16 9.23 11.49
C GLN A 136 -10.41 9.11 12.99
N VAL A 137 -10.65 7.90 13.51
CA VAL A 137 -10.91 7.67 14.94
C VAL A 137 -9.63 7.50 15.77
N TRP A 138 -8.45 7.72 15.20
CA TRP A 138 -7.19 7.59 15.94
C TRP A 138 -7.08 8.62 17.06
N PRO A 139 -6.72 8.23 18.29
CA PRO A 139 -6.50 9.19 19.37
C PRO A 139 -5.30 10.09 19.08
N GLU A 140 -5.33 11.31 19.59
CA GLU A 140 -4.22 12.26 19.46
C GLU A 140 -3.05 11.84 20.36
N PRO A 141 -1.86 11.54 19.80
CA PRO A 141 -0.75 11.07 20.60
C PRO A 141 0.10 12.21 21.17
N SER A 142 0.63 12.01 22.37
CA SER A 142 1.74 12.82 22.85
C SER A 142 3.02 12.58 22.03
N ALA A 143 3.88 13.59 21.90
CA ALA A 143 5.18 13.46 21.23
C ALA A 143 6.04 12.30 21.77
N ARG A 144 5.93 11.99 23.08
CA ARG A 144 6.62 10.86 23.71
C ARG A 144 6.10 9.52 23.19
N GLN A 145 4.79 9.37 23.01
CA GLN A 145 4.17 8.16 22.46
C GLN A 145 4.58 7.95 21.00
N VAL A 146 4.56 9.01 20.17
CA VAL A 146 5.04 8.94 18.78
C VAL A 146 6.51 8.50 18.74
N LYS A 147 7.38 9.14 19.52
CA LYS A 147 8.81 8.79 19.60
C LYS A 147 9.04 7.34 20.03
N ARG A 148 8.28 6.86 21.02
CA ARG A 148 8.33 5.47 21.49
C ARG A 148 7.88 4.50 20.39
N GLY A 149 6.79 4.80 19.71
CA GLY A 149 6.27 4.04 18.58
C GLY A 149 7.29 3.91 17.44
N ALA A 150 7.86 5.03 17.01
CA ALA A 150 8.86 5.09 15.96
C ALA A 150 10.14 4.30 16.32
N ARG A 151 10.65 4.47 17.55
CA ARG A 151 11.80 3.70 18.05
C ARG A 151 11.54 2.19 18.04
N ARG A 152 10.32 1.76 18.41
CA ARG A 152 9.93 0.35 18.38
C ARG A 152 9.98 -0.21 16.96
N VAL A 153 9.44 0.54 15.98
CA VAL A 153 9.46 0.14 14.57
C VAL A 153 10.89 0.07 14.05
N ALA A 154 11.70 1.10 14.29
CA ALA A 154 13.10 1.15 13.87
C ALA A 154 13.92 -0.01 14.45
N ARG A 155 13.74 -0.34 15.74
CA ARG A 155 14.40 -1.48 16.38
C ARG A 155 14.01 -2.81 15.75
N ARG A 156 12.73 -2.98 15.39
CA ARG A 156 12.25 -4.22 14.73
C ARG A 156 12.77 -4.35 13.30
N ALA A 157 13.01 -3.25 12.59
CA ALA A 157 13.53 -3.28 11.23
C ALA A 157 15.03 -3.61 11.14
N ARG A 158 15.76 -3.54 12.25
CA ARG A 158 17.20 -3.89 12.34
C ARG A 158 17.46 -5.33 12.77
N LYS A 159 16.40 -6.07 13.12
CA LYS A 159 16.45 -7.50 13.42
C LYS A 159 15.99 -8.25 12.18
#